data_AF-A0A7V8SXN8-F1
#
_entry.id   AF-A0A7V8SXN8-F1
#
_cell.length_a   1.000
_cell.length_b   1.000
_cell.length_c   1.000
_cell.angle_alpha   90.00
_cell.angle_beta   90.00
_cell.angle_gamma   90.00
#
_symmetry.space_group_name_H-M   'P 1'
#
loop_
_entity.id
_entity.type
_entity.pdbx_description
1 polymer ?
#
loop_
_entity_poly.entity_id
_entity_poly.type
_entity_poly.pdbx_seq_one_letter_code
_entity_poly.pdbx_strand_id
1 'polypeptide(L)'
;MDLLPYRIAMALVALTATRFWAQAPSPVTIGNFENTGFITAGYRFVDVHGYRPKYEELFDLNPGFRVTEVGLYGSVKEGTQPFADGYSLTLSGLGGDPFATAQLTARKTNLYDLRVSYLQSYYYWNRNDNVSSNGFTAITSNHDWATVRKLGSANLSVTATPNLRFTLEYFRNSRDGTTFTTRPMDYFGS
;
A
#
# COMPACT_ATOMS: atom_id res chain seq x y z
N MET A 1 12.74 -5.36 -41.14
CA MET A 1 13.09 -5.41 -39.71
C MET A 1 13.13 -3.97 -39.25
N ASP A 2 12.01 -3.46 -38.74
CA ASP A 2 11.93 -2.10 -38.19
C ASP A 2 11.58 -2.21 -36.71
N LEU A 3 12.58 -1.96 -35.86
CA LEU A 3 12.43 -1.85 -34.42
C LEU A 3 11.95 -0.44 -34.10
N LEU A 4 10.63 -0.25 -34.02
CA LEU A 4 10.06 0.96 -33.43
C LEU A 4 10.45 1.02 -31.94
N PRO A 5 11.05 2.13 -31.47
CA PRO A 5 11.41 2.26 -30.06
C PRO A 5 10.14 2.35 -29.21
N TYR A 6 10.02 1.45 -28.23
CA TYR A 6 8.99 1.50 -27.19
C TYR A 6 9.05 2.85 -26.46
N ARG A 7 8.16 3.77 -26.84
CA ARG A 7 7.96 5.02 -26.12
C ARG A 7 6.83 4.79 -25.13
N ILE A 8 7.17 4.63 -23.85
CA ILE A 8 6.18 4.74 -22.77
C ILE A 8 5.81 6.21 -22.68
N ALA A 9 4.64 6.58 -23.19
CA ALA A 9 4.08 7.91 -23.02
C ALA A 9 3.25 7.92 -21.72
N MET A 10 3.86 8.36 -20.63
CA MET A 10 3.14 8.60 -19.37
C MET A 10 2.67 10.05 -19.36
N ALA A 11 1.41 10.28 -19.74
CA ALA A 11 0.78 11.59 -19.59
C ALA A 11 0.12 11.67 -18.22
N LEU A 12 0.85 12.20 -17.23
CA LEU A 12 0.24 12.67 -15.99
C LEU A 12 -0.46 13.99 -16.29
N VAL A 13 -1.75 13.94 -16.59
CA VAL A 13 -2.59 15.15 -16.52
C VAL A 13 -2.82 15.42 -15.04
N ALA A 14 -1.84 16.06 -14.41
CA ALA A 14 -2.09 16.77 -13.17
C ALA A 14 -3.07 17.88 -13.53
N LEU A 15 -4.32 17.73 -13.10
CA LEU A 15 -5.19 18.89 -13.02
C LEU A 15 -4.52 19.80 -11.99
N THR A 16 -3.72 20.74 -12.47
CA THR A 16 -3.15 21.80 -11.65
C THR A 16 -4.34 22.55 -11.11
N ALA A 17 -4.75 22.20 -9.88
CA ALA A 17 -5.51 23.11 -9.05
C ALA A 17 -4.68 24.39 -9.05
N THR A 18 -5.15 25.37 -9.82
CA THR A 18 -4.65 26.73 -9.78
C THR A 18 -4.47 27.07 -8.31
N ARG A 19 -3.23 27.31 -7.89
CA ARG A 19 -2.96 27.85 -6.57
C ARG A 19 -3.48 29.28 -6.57
N PHE A 20 -4.80 29.43 -6.42
CA PHE A 20 -5.32 30.51 -5.62
C PHE A 20 -4.51 30.48 -4.32
N TRP A 21 -4.08 31.64 -3.85
CA TRP A 21 -3.59 31.79 -2.49
C TRP A 21 -4.73 31.42 -1.55
N ALA A 22 -4.98 30.13 -1.41
CA ALA A 22 -5.97 29.57 -0.53
C ALA A 22 -5.39 29.81 0.86
N GLN A 23 -6.07 30.68 1.62
CA GLN A 23 -5.96 30.70 3.07
C GLN A 23 -5.81 29.24 3.53
N ALA A 24 -4.74 28.93 4.25
CA ALA A 24 -4.59 27.59 4.83
C ALA A 24 -5.93 27.25 5.51
N PRO A 25 -6.59 26.14 5.13
CA PRO A 25 -7.92 25.86 5.62
C PRO A 25 -7.88 25.89 7.14
N SER A 26 -8.73 26.73 7.74
CA SER A 26 -8.78 26.86 9.20
C SER A 26 -9.09 25.48 9.80
N PRO A 27 -8.40 25.08 10.88
CA PRO A 27 -8.69 23.83 11.55
C PRO A 27 -10.18 23.72 11.86
N VAL A 28 -10.78 22.57 11.54
CA VAL A 28 -12.20 22.32 11.82
C VAL A 28 -12.30 21.64 13.17
N THR A 29 -13.01 22.26 14.11
CA THR A 29 -13.20 21.69 15.44
C THR A 29 -14.27 20.60 15.41
N ILE A 30 -13.88 19.34 15.60
CA ILE A 30 -14.80 18.19 15.70
C ILE A 30 -14.44 17.43 16.97
N GLY A 31 -15.42 17.23 17.87
CA GLY A 31 -15.19 16.52 19.13
C GLY A 31 -14.08 17.16 19.99
N ASN A 32 -13.99 18.49 20.01
CA ASN A 32 -12.92 19.28 20.65
C ASN A 32 -11.50 19.10 20.06
N PHE A 33 -11.32 18.29 19.03
CA PHE A 33 -10.06 18.27 18.28
C PHE A 33 -10.07 19.38 17.24
N GLU A 34 -8.96 20.10 17.13
CA GLU A 34 -8.65 20.91 15.97
C GLU A 34 -8.14 19.98 14.87
N ASN A 35 -8.92 19.84 13.81
CA ASN A 35 -8.64 18.89 12.74
C ASN A 35 -8.13 19.61 11.50
N THR A 36 -7.07 19.07 10.92
CA THR A 36 -6.59 19.44 9.60
C THR A 36 -6.40 18.19 8.77
N GLY A 37 -6.45 18.33 7.45
CA GLY A 37 -6.27 17.20 6.59
C GLY A 37 -6.33 17.57 5.12
N PHE A 38 -6.07 16.57 4.30
CA PHE A 38 -6.11 16.67 2.86
C PHE A 38 -6.46 15.30 2.27
N ILE A 39 -7.01 15.34 1.08
CA ILE A 39 -7.27 14.17 0.25
C ILE A 39 -6.75 14.52 -1.14
N THR A 40 -5.87 13.68 -1.66
CA THR A 40 -5.36 13.78 -3.03
C THR A 40 -5.96 12.62 -3.81
N ALA A 41 -6.77 12.96 -4.82
CA ALA A 41 -7.39 12.00 -5.72
C ALA A 41 -6.98 12.29 -7.16
N GLY A 42 -7.05 11.28 -8.01
CA GLY A 42 -6.71 11.41 -9.42
C GLY A 42 -7.23 10.25 -10.25
N TYR A 43 -6.93 10.32 -11.55
CA TYR A 43 -7.22 9.26 -12.51
C TYR A 43 -5.95 8.95 -13.29
N ARG A 44 -5.70 7.67 -13.60
CA ARG A 44 -4.59 7.27 -14.48
C ARG A 44 -5.09 6.66 -15.76
N PHE A 45 -4.52 7.16 -16.84
CA PHE A 45 -4.58 6.54 -18.14
C PHE A 45 -3.36 5.65 -18.28
N VAL A 46 -3.58 4.43 -18.78
CA VAL A 46 -2.52 3.46 -19.02
C VAL A 46 -2.75 2.88 -20.40
N ASP A 47 -1.74 3.01 -21.25
CA ASP A 47 -1.68 2.32 -22.54
C ASP A 47 -0.52 1.32 -22.49
N VAL A 48 -0.83 0.04 -22.71
CA VAL A 48 0.14 -1.06 -22.63
C VAL A 48 0.19 -1.73 -23.99
N HIS A 49 1.35 -1.67 -24.63
CA HIS A 49 1.62 -2.41 -25.85
C HIS A 49 2.46 -3.66 -25.54
N GLY A 50 2.16 -4.76 -26.22
CA GLY A 50 2.86 -6.03 -26.03
C GLY A 50 2.26 -6.89 -24.89
N TYR A 51 3.11 -7.61 -24.17
CA TYR A 51 2.67 -8.61 -23.19
C TYR A 51 2.28 -7.96 -21.86
N ARG A 52 0.98 -7.86 -21.59
CA ARG A 52 0.41 -7.22 -20.38
C ARG A 52 0.89 -7.83 -19.05
N PRO A 53 1.00 -9.15 -18.88
CA PRO A 53 1.50 -9.71 -17.62
C PRO A 53 2.92 -9.25 -17.28
N LYS A 54 3.75 -8.95 -18.31
CA LYS A 54 5.08 -8.38 -18.10
C LYS A 54 5.04 -6.95 -17.59
N TYR A 55 4.05 -6.17 -18.00
CA TYR A 55 3.81 -4.82 -17.47
C TYR A 55 3.36 -4.88 -16.01
N GLU A 56 2.46 -5.81 -15.66
CA GLU A 56 2.00 -6.03 -14.30
C GLU A 56 3.15 -6.49 -13.39
N GLU A 57 4.00 -7.39 -13.85
CA GLU A 57 5.19 -7.82 -13.09
C GLU A 57 6.18 -6.68 -12.81
N LEU A 58 6.37 -5.74 -13.76
CA LEU A 58 7.35 -4.66 -13.63
C LEU A 58 6.82 -3.41 -12.93
N PHE A 59 5.54 -3.08 -13.14
CA PHE A 59 4.97 -1.79 -12.76
C PHE A 59 3.69 -1.93 -11.93
N ASP A 60 2.79 -2.84 -12.31
CA ASP A 60 1.46 -3.00 -11.70
C ASP A 60 0.71 -1.66 -11.48
N LEU A 61 0.82 -0.75 -12.44
CA LEU A 61 0.13 0.53 -12.39
C LEU A 61 -1.15 0.41 -13.19
N ASN A 62 -2.28 0.19 -12.51
CA ASN A 62 -3.55 -0.01 -13.17
C ASN A 62 -4.22 1.33 -13.52
N PRO A 63 -4.99 1.41 -14.64
CA PRO A 63 -5.78 2.59 -14.97
C PRO A 63 -6.97 2.73 -14.01
N GLY A 64 -7.53 3.93 -13.92
CA GLY A 64 -8.73 4.20 -13.13
C GLY A 64 -8.58 5.30 -12.09
N PHE A 65 -9.68 5.53 -11.36
CA PHE A 65 -9.73 6.46 -10.23
C PHE A 65 -8.93 5.95 -9.04
N ARG A 66 -8.34 6.89 -8.32
CA ARG A 66 -7.61 6.60 -7.09
C ARG A 66 -7.58 7.74 -6.11
N VAL A 67 -7.31 7.36 -4.88
CA VAL A 67 -6.91 8.26 -3.80
C VAL A 67 -5.44 7.98 -3.53
N THR A 68 -4.58 8.86 -4.04
CA THR A 68 -3.13 8.70 -3.91
C THR A 68 -2.68 8.90 -2.47
N GLU A 69 -3.33 9.83 -1.76
CA GLU A 69 -2.98 10.18 -0.40
C GLU A 69 -4.18 10.72 0.37
N VAL A 70 -4.30 10.31 1.63
CA VAL A 70 -5.18 10.93 2.62
C VAL A 70 -4.32 11.24 3.83
N GLY A 71 -4.35 12.48 4.30
CA GLY A 71 -3.79 12.87 5.58
C GLY A 71 -4.88 13.49 6.44
N LEU A 72 -5.05 12.97 7.65
CA LEU A 72 -5.95 13.53 8.65
C LEU A 72 -5.20 13.63 9.98
N TYR A 73 -5.27 14.79 10.60
CA TYR A 73 -4.56 15.11 11.83
C TYR A 73 -5.50 15.82 12.77
N GLY A 74 -5.54 15.35 14.02
CA GLY A 74 -6.31 15.99 15.07
C GLY A 74 -5.44 16.23 16.28
N SER A 75 -5.55 17.41 16.88
CA SER A 75 -4.93 17.72 18.17
C SER A 75 -5.89 18.47 19.07
N VAL A 76 -5.76 18.26 20.37
CA VAL A 76 -6.46 19.02 21.39
C VAL A 76 -5.46 19.42 22.48
N LYS A 77 -5.77 20.50 23.21
CA LYS A 77 -5.02 20.87 24.39
C LYS A 77 -4.98 19.70 25.39
N GLU A 78 -3.80 19.45 25.95
CA GLU A 78 -3.58 18.38 26.92
C GLU A 78 -4.59 18.43 28.08
N GLY A 79 -5.11 17.26 28.43
CA GLY A 79 -6.04 17.10 29.55
C GLY A 79 -7.51 17.44 29.22
N THR A 80 -7.80 17.91 28.01
CA THR A 80 -9.19 18.27 27.60
C THR A 80 -10.03 17.04 27.30
N GLN A 81 -9.47 16.05 26.59
CA GLN A 81 -10.17 14.83 26.20
C GLN A 81 -9.69 13.62 27.02
N PRO A 82 -10.57 12.72 27.49
CA PRO A 82 -10.15 11.61 28.35
C PRO A 82 -9.39 10.52 27.58
N PHE A 83 -9.61 10.40 26.28
CA PHE A 83 -9.08 9.27 25.50
C PHE A 83 -7.78 9.56 24.75
N ALA A 84 -7.61 10.73 24.13
CA ALA A 84 -6.42 11.08 23.36
C ALA A 84 -6.20 12.60 23.33
N ASP A 85 -4.94 13.02 23.22
CA ASP A 85 -4.56 14.44 22.99
C ASP A 85 -4.24 14.70 21.51
N GLY A 86 -4.01 13.64 20.73
CA GLY A 86 -3.91 13.77 19.29
C GLY A 86 -3.96 12.43 18.57
N TYR A 87 -4.23 12.52 17.28
CA TYR A 87 -4.21 11.38 16.37
C TYR A 87 -3.75 11.81 14.97
N SER A 88 -3.29 10.83 14.20
CA SER A 88 -3.02 11.01 12.78
C SER A 88 -3.42 9.76 12.01
N LEU A 89 -4.00 9.95 10.84
CA LEU A 89 -4.31 8.90 9.89
C LEU A 89 -3.70 9.29 8.55
N THR A 90 -2.84 8.42 8.03
CA THR A 90 -2.27 8.56 6.69
C THR A 90 -2.57 7.32 5.88
N LEU A 91 -3.18 7.49 4.71
CA LEU A 91 -3.42 6.43 3.74
C LEU A 91 -2.71 6.79 2.44
N SER A 92 -2.15 5.81 1.75
CA SER A 92 -1.56 6.03 0.42
C SER A 92 -1.79 4.87 -0.53
N GLY A 93 -1.76 5.16 -1.83
CA GLY A 93 -1.81 4.13 -2.88
C GLY A 93 -3.15 3.39 -2.97
N LEU A 94 -4.27 4.05 -2.64
CA LEU A 94 -5.59 3.43 -2.71
C LEU A 94 -6.16 3.53 -4.12
N GLY A 95 -6.48 2.40 -4.75
CA GLY A 95 -7.12 2.38 -6.08
C GLY A 95 -6.13 2.12 -7.24
N GLY A 96 -5.50 0.94 -7.21
CA GLY A 96 -4.71 0.45 -8.35
C GLY A 96 -3.23 0.81 -8.34
N ASP A 97 -2.69 1.17 -7.17
CA ASP A 97 -1.24 1.20 -6.94
C ASP A 97 -0.77 -0.11 -6.29
N PRO A 98 0.45 -0.58 -6.60
CA PRO A 98 0.95 -1.87 -6.14
C PRO A 98 1.20 -1.93 -4.63
N PHE A 99 1.38 -0.77 -3.99
CA PHE A 99 1.79 -0.63 -2.60
C PHE A 99 0.85 0.29 -1.83
N ALA A 100 -0.30 -0.24 -1.42
CA ALA A 100 -1.23 0.51 -0.57
C ALA A 100 -0.73 0.50 0.88
N THR A 101 -0.73 1.66 1.53
CA THR A 101 -0.33 1.79 2.94
C THR A 101 -1.39 2.49 3.77
N ALA A 102 -1.43 2.15 5.06
CA ALA A 102 -2.18 2.88 6.07
C ALA A 102 -1.35 2.98 7.35
N GLN A 103 -1.39 4.14 8.00
CA GLN A 103 -0.86 4.31 9.34
C GLN A 103 -1.83 5.14 10.16
N LEU A 104 -2.16 4.64 11.34
CA LEU A 104 -2.90 5.33 12.37
C LEU A 104 -2.00 5.52 13.58
N THR A 105 -1.96 6.75 14.11
CA THR A 105 -1.33 7.05 15.38
C THR A 105 -2.38 7.66 16.31
N ALA A 106 -2.39 7.26 17.56
CA ALA A 106 -3.18 7.89 18.63
C ALA A 106 -2.30 8.04 19.86
N ARG A 107 -2.33 9.22 20.48
CA ARG A 107 -1.46 9.54 21.61
C ARG A 107 -2.21 10.26 22.71
N LYS A 108 -1.79 9.99 23.94
CA LYS A 108 -2.21 10.72 25.13
C LYS A 108 -0.95 11.08 25.92
N THR A 109 -0.73 12.37 26.14
CA THR A 109 0.48 12.89 26.77
C THR A 109 0.69 12.23 28.13
N ASN A 110 1.93 11.79 28.38
CA ASN A 110 2.34 11.07 29.60
C ASN A 110 1.61 9.75 29.90
N LEU A 111 0.77 9.22 28.98
CA LEU A 111 0.02 8.00 29.20
C LEU A 111 0.32 6.93 28.15
N TYR A 112 0.11 7.21 26.86
CA TYR A 112 0.39 6.22 25.82
C TYR A 112 0.68 6.82 24.44
N ASP A 113 1.32 6.01 23.60
CA ASP A 113 1.49 6.18 22.17
C ASP A 113 1.14 4.86 21.46
N LEU A 114 0.11 4.87 20.62
CA LEU A 114 -0.32 3.75 19.81
C LEU A 114 -0.05 4.07 18.34
N ARG A 115 0.66 3.16 17.66
CA ARG A 115 0.85 3.17 16.21
C ARG A 115 0.38 1.87 15.60
N VAL A 116 -0.52 1.95 14.64
CA VAL A 116 -0.95 0.83 13.80
C VAL A 116 -0.51 1.11 12.38
N SER A 117 0.16 0.14 11.75
CA SER A 117 0.64 0.24 10.36
C SER A 117 0.15 -0.94 9.54
N TYR A 118 -0.17 -0.67 8.28
CA TYR A 118 -0.58 -1.67 7.30
C TYR A 118 0.10 -1.39 5.95
N LEU A 119 0.59 -2.43 5.31
CA LEU A 119 1.12 -2.42 3.95
C LEU A 119 0.51 -3.60 3.20
N GLN A 120 0.00 -3.32 2.01
CA GLN A 120 -0.40 -4.33 1.04
C GLN A 120 0.47 -4.21 -0.20
N SER A 121 0.96 -5.34 -0.70
CA SER A 121 1.79 -5.42 -1.89
C SER A 121 1.29 -6.51 -2.81
N TYR A 122 1.07 -6.16 -4.07
CA TYR A 122 0.79 -7.14 -5.13
C TYR A 122 2.09 -7.66 -5.73
N TYR A 123 2.10 -8.95 -6.07
CA TYR A 123 3.21 -9.61 -6.71
C TYR A 123 2.68 -10.49 -7.85
N TYR A 124 3.04 -10.11 -9.06
CA TYR A 124 2.77 -10.86 -10.28
C TYR A 124 4.07 -11.44 -10.81
N TRP A 125 4.02 -12.67 -11.27
CA TRP A 125 5.11 -13.33 -11.97
C TRP A 125 4.53 -14.27 -13.01
N ASN A 126 4.60 -13.90 -14.29
CA ASN A 126 4.05 -14.71 -15.36
C ASN A 126 5.09 -14.85 -16.48
N ARG A 127 5.90 -15.90 -16.40
CA ARG A 127 6.99 -16.15 -17.35
C ARG A 127 7.30 -17.64 -17.51
N ASN A 128 7.74 -17.98 -18.71
CA ASN A 128 8.47 -19.21 -18.96
C ASN A 128 9.91 -19.07 -18.47
N ASP A 129 10.26 -19.76 -17.39
CA ASP A 129 11.64 -19.98 -16.99
C ASP A 129 11.94 -21.47 -17.19
N ASN A 130 12.98 -21.79 -17.97
CA ASN A 130 13.32 -23.17 -18.30
C ASN A 130 13.97 -23.88 -17.10
N VAL A 131 13.27 -23.94 -15.96
CA VAL A 131 13.67 -24.74 -14.81
C VAL A 131 13.43 -26.19 -15.19
N SER A 132 14.46 -26.84 -15.72
CA SER A 132 14.41 -28.24 -16.11
C SER A 132 14.17 -29.09 -14.86
N SER A 133 12.99 -29.70 -14.75
CA SER A 133 12.71 -30.73 -13.76
C SER A 133 13.53 -31.98 -14.10
N ASN A 134 14.74 -32.13 -13.53
CA ASN A 134 15.51 -33.39 -13.43
C ASN A 134 15.40 -34.36 -14.62
N GLY A 135 15.61 -33.88 -15.86
CA GLY A 135 15.60 -34.73 -17.07
C GLY A 135 14.22 -35.14 -17.60
N PHE A 136 13.12 -34.70 -16.99
CA PHE A 136 11.75 -34.87 -17.49
C PHE A 136 11.29 -33.62 -18.24
N THR A 137 10.67 -33.81 -19.41
CA THR A 137 10.03 -32.72 -20.16
C THR A 137 8.77 -32.28 -19.41
N ALA A 138 8.82 -31.12 -18.75
CA ALA A 138 7.63 -30.52 -18.18
C ALA A 138 6.62 -30.19 -19.30
N ILE A 139 5.32 -30.35 -19.04
CA ILE A 139 4.26 -30.00 -20.01
C ILE A 139 4.27 -28.49 -20.29
N THR A 140 4.74 -27.70 -19.33
CA THR A 140 4.95 -26.27 -19.44
C THR A 140 6.11 -25.83 -18.55
N SER A 141 6.90 -24.86 -19.02
CA SER A 141 7.91 -24.13 -18.24
C SER A 141 7.35 -22.83 -17.63
N ASN A 142 6.05 -22.60 -17.75
CA ASN A 142 5.41 -21.37 -17.28
C ASN A 142 5.22 -21.37 -15.76
N HIS A 143 5.70 -20.31 -15.11
CA HIS A 143 5.33 -19.94 -13.76
C HIS A 143 4.36 -18.77 -13.81
N ASP A 144 3.23 -18.92 -13.13
CA ASP A 144 2.18 -17.90 -13.05
C ASP A 144 1.74 -17.71 -11.59
N TRP A 145 2.28 -16.67 -10.95
CA TRP A 145 1.99 -16.30 -9.57
C TRP A 145 1.27 -14.96 -9.58
N ALA A 146 0.17 -14.91 -8.83
CA ALA A 146 -0.58 -13.70 -8.57
C ALA A 146 -0.91 -13.72 -7.07
N THR A 147 -0.06 -13.06 -6.28
CA THR A 147 -0.17 -13.08 -4.82
C THR A 147 -0.25 -11.68 -4.24
N VAL A 148 -0.95 -11.55 -3.13
CA VAL A 148 -1.06 -10.31 -2.35
C VAL A 148 -0.43 -10.56 -1.00
N ARG A 149 0.62 -9.81 -0.68
CA ARG A 149 1.23 -9.79 0.65
C ARG A 149 0.62 -8.67 1.47
N LYS A 150 0.23 -8.97 2.72
CA LYS A 150 -0.27 -8.00 3.69
C LYS A 150 0.58 -8.07 4.95
N LEU A 151 1.13 -6.92 5.33
CA LEU A 151 1.88 -6.71 6.56
C LEU A 151 1.08 -5.78 7.46
N GLY A 152 0.81 -6.21 8.68
CA GLY A 152 0.16 -5.38 9.69
C GLY A 152 1.00 -5.37 10.96
N SER A 153 1.10 -4.21 11.60
CA SER A 153 1.69 -4.09 12.93
C SER A 153 0.89 -3.16 13.83
N ALA A 154 0.96 -3.42 15.13
CA ALA A 154 0.45 -2.55 16.18
C ALA A 154 1.51 -2.44 17.29
N ASN A 155 1.93 -1.21 17.57
CA ASN A 155 2.91 -0.89 18.59
C ASN A 155 2.25 0.03 19.62
N LEU A 156 2.22 -0.39 20.87
CA LEU A 156 1.66 0.38 21.98
C LEU A 156 2.74 0.61 23.03
N SER A 157 3.06 1.86 23.28
CA SER A 157 3.92 2.29 24.39
C SER A 157 3.04 2.90 25.47
N VAL A 158 3.09 2.37 26.70
CA VAL A 158 2.38 2.89 27.86
C VAL A 158 3.38 3.41 28.88
N THR A 159 3.20 4.66 29.31
CA THR A 159 3.99 5.29 30.37
C THR A 159 3.28 5.08 31.69
N ALA A 160 3.86 4.27 32.57
CA ALA A 160 3.32 4.03 33.91
C ALA A 160 3.81 5.09 34.91
N THR A 161 5.07 5.50 34.80
CA THR A 161 5.68 6.60 35.57
C THR A 161 6.69 7.33 34.66
N PRO A 162 7.22 8.50 35.04
CA PRO A 162 8.24 9.19 34.25
C PRO A 162 9.49 8.33 33.93
N ASN A 163 9.75 7.30 34.73
CA ASN A 163 10.91 6.41 34.61
C ASN A 163 10.55 4.98 34.20
N LEU A 164 9.27 4.66 33.99
CA LEU A 164 8.81 3.31 33.67
C LEU A 164 7.86 3.33 32.48
N ARG A 165 8.24 2.60 31.43
CA ARG A 165 7.49 2.47 30.17
C ARG A 165 7.41 1.01 29.76
N PHE A 166 6.23 0.60 29.32
CA PHE A 166 5.98 -0.72 28.74
C PHE A 166 5.73 -0.58 27.25
N THR A 167 6.30 -1.48 26.45
CA THR A 167 6.08 -1.53 25.01
C THR A 167 5.49 -2.89 24.65
N LEU A 168 4.39 -2.89 23.91
CA LEU A 168 3.77 -4.07 23.33
C LEU A 168 3.81 -3.95 21.81
N GLU A 169 4.33 -4.99 21.16
CA GLU A 169 4.43 -5.04 19.71
C GLU A 169 3.70 -6.28 19.19
N TYR A 170 2.90 -6.09 18.16
CA TYR A 170 2.25 -7.16 17.41
C TYR A 170 2.54 -6.99 15.94
N PHE A 171 2.90 -8.08 15.28
CA PHE A 171 3.19 -8.12 13.84
C PHE A 171 2.53 -9.34 13.21
N ARG A 172 1.91 -9.13 12.05
CA ARG A 172 1.35 -10.19 11.23
C ARG A 172 1.74 -10.00 9.77
N ASN A 173 2.16 -11.10 9.15
CA ASN A 173 2.39 -11.19 7.72
C ASN A 173 1.47 -12.27 7.16
N SER A 174 0.81 -11.99 6.04
CA SER A 174 0.01 -12.95 5.30
C SER A 174 0.27 -12.80 3.80
N ARG A 175 0.12 -13.91 3.08
CA ARG A 175 0.20 -13.95 1.63
C ARG A 175 -0.92 -14.85 1.13
N ASP A 176 -1.74 -14.31 0.24
CA ASP A 176 -2.87 -15.00 -0.37
C ASP A 176 -2.74 -14.91 -1.90
N GLY A 177 -3.22 -15.92 -2.63
CA GLY A 177 -3.25 -15.90 -4.09
C GLY A 177 -2.83 -17.21 -4.74
N THR A 178 -2.72 -17.20 -6.06
CA THR A 178 -2.36 -18.38 -6.84
C THR A 178 -0.86 -18.45 -7.08
N THR A 179 -0.33 -19.67 -7.01
CA THR A 179 1.05 -19.98 -7.37
C THR A 179 1.05 -21.21 -8.26
N PHE A 180 0.93 -21.00 -9.57
CA PHE A 180 1.11 -22.07 -10.55
C PHE A 180 2.60 -22.18 -10.91
N THR A 181 3.11 -23.40 -10.87
CA THR A 181 4.50 -23.74 -11.20
C THR A 181 4.52 -24.92 -12.17
N THR A 182 5.68 -25.21 -12.74
CA THR A 182 5.91 -26.32 -13.65
C THR A 182 5.35 -27.62 -13.08
N ARG A 183 4.57 -28.34 -13.88
CA ARG A 183 4.12 -29.69 -13.56
C ARG A 183 4.80 -30.70 -14.49
N PRO A 184 5.45 -31.74 -13.95
CA PRO A 184 5.83 -32.89 -14.78
C PRO A 184 4.57 -33.63 -15.26
N MET A 185 4.68 -34.40 -16.35
CA MET A 185 3.69 -35.45 -16.62
C MET A 185 3.87 -36.53 -15.55
N ASP A 186 2.89 -36.72 -14.68
CA ASP A 186 2.82 -37.95 -13.87
C ASP A 186 2.47 -39.11 -14.81
N TYR A 187 3.46 -39.91 -15.16
CA TYR A 187 3.23 -41.21 -15.78
C TYR A 187 2.78 -42.18 -14.69
N PHE A 188 1.47 -42.43 -14.63
CA PHE A 188 0.82 -43.51 -13.86
C PHE A 188 0.99 -43.48 -12.33
N GLY A 189 0.10 -42.74 -11.65
CA GLY A 189 -0.33 -43.07 -10.29
C GLY A 189 0.69 -42.91 -9.16
N SER A 190 1.49 -41.84 -9.16
CA SER A 190 2.24 -41.38 -7.98
C SER A 190 1.43 -40.42 -7.13
#